data_AF-A0A6A5QYM3-F1
#
_entry.id   AF-A0A6A5QYM3-F1
#
_cell.length_a   1.000
_cell.length_b   1.000
_cell.length_c   1.000
_cell.angle_alpha   90.00
_cell.angle_beta   90.00
_cell.angle_gamma   90.00
#
_symmetry.space_group_name_H-M   'P 1'
#
loop_
_entity.id
_entity.type
_entity.pdbx_description
1 polymer ?
#
loop_
_entity_poly.entity_id
_entity_poly.type
_entity_poly.pdbx_seq_one_letter_code
_entity_poly.pdbx_strand_id
1 'polypeptide(L)'
;SPVDTSIPWYLREQSKLREAQQQTIEIPDLPTNPPPLLKTILEYISTTAGLDDLELLDLRHLDPPPALGPKLIMIIATARSEKHLHVAADTFSRYLRREHGLKANAAGLLGRNELKIKRRRKAKRMRMLANVGGAVPEVNIDDGIRTGWICCTLSKIEAHPDDTHMPGDDVQGFVGFREVKPGVNVVVQMFTEEKRAETDLETLWKGVLKTHQRQEKAAEDALKGPKEPTEVDEA
;
A
#
# COMPACT_ATOMS: atom_id res chain seq x y z
N SER A 1 1.87 16.01 42.74
CA SER A 1 3.16 16.65 43.05
C SER A 1 3.15 18.07 42.49
N PRO A 2 3.54 19.10 43.26
CA PRO A 2 3.55 20.48 42.78
C PRO A 2 4.64 20.63 41.71
N VAL A 3 4.33 21.38 40.65
CA VAL A 3 5.22 21.60 39.52
C VAL A 3 6.26 22.64 39.95
N ASP A 4 7.52 22.25 40.02
CA ASP A 4 8.62 23.11 40.46
C ASP A 4 8.80 24.28 39.47
N THR A 5 8.38 25.49 39.88
CA THR A 5 8.39 26.71 39.07
C THR A 5 9.79 27.33 38.92
N SER A 6 10.77 26.77 39.63
CA SER A 6 12.18 27.19 39.63
C SER A 6 12.90 26.90 38.31
N ILE A 7 12.42 25.91 37.53
CA ILE A 7 13.10 25.48 36.30
C ILE A 7 12.58 26.30 35.10
N PRO A 8 13.47 27.05 34.42
CA PRO A 8 13.12 27.77 33.20
C PRO A 8 12.53 26.81 32.16
N TRP A 9 11.52 27.27 31.42
CA TRP A 9 10.72 26.43 30.52
C TRP A 9 11.55 25.67 29.47
N TYR A 10 12.71 26.21 29.07
CA TYR A 10 13.62 25.63 28.08
C TYR A 10 14.55 24.54 28.65
N LEU A 11 14.68 24.43 29.98
CA LEU A 11 15.48 23.44 30.68
C LEU A 11 14.64 22.32 31.31
N ARG A 12 13.30 22.46 31.24
CA ARG A 12 12.37 21.38 31.58
C ARG A 12 12.52 20.31 30.51
N GLU A 13 13.13 19.19 30.89
CA GLU A 13 13.30 18.02 30.05
C GLU A 13 11.96 17.60 29.41
N GLN A 14 11.75 18.01 28.15
CA GLN A 14 10.66 17.53 27.30
C GLN A 14 10.93 16.10 26.78
N SER A 15 11.93 15.40 27.34
CA SER A 15 12.39 14.07 26.91
C SER A 15 11.26 13.04 26.94
N LYS A 16 10.42 13.06 27.96
CA LYS A 16 9.31 12.10 28.11
C LYS A 16 8.23 12.19 27.03
N LEU A 17 8.07 13.35 26.37
CA LEU A 17 7.11 13.50 25.27
C LEU A 17 7.66 12.98 23.94
N ARG A 18 8.99 12.94 23.77
CA ARG A 18 9.65 12.44 22.55
C ARG A 18 9.80 10.92 22.56
N GLU A 19 10.03 10.33 23.72
CA GLU A 19 10.17 8.87 23.86
C GLU A 19 8.85 8.13 23.58
N ALA A 20 7.70 8.72 23.95
CA ALA A 20 6.38 8.16 23.60
C ALA A 20 6.05 8.22 22.09
N GLN A 21 6.80 8.99 21.30
CA GLN A 21 6.63 9.10 19.83
C GLN A 21 7.57 8.16 19.05
N GLN A 22 8.52 7.51 19.73
CA GLN A 22 9.31 6.43 19.14
C GLN A 22 8.64 5.09 19.47
N GLN A 23 7.38 4.93 19.07
CA GLN A 23 6.86 3.58 18.89
C GLN A 23 7.73 2.95 17.82
N THR A 24 8.45 1.89 18.17
CA THR A 24 9.24 1.10 17.24
C THR A 24 8.30 0.68 16.11
N ILE A 25 8.44 1.29 14.93
CA ILE A 25 7.58 0.99 13.79
C ILE A 25 7.89 -0.45 13.39
N GLU A 26 6.93 -1.35 13.59
CA GLU A 26 7.06 -2.75 13.21
C GLU A 26 7.08 -2.83 11.68
N ILE A 27 8.24 -3.16 11.12
CA ILE A 27 8.37 -3.45 9.69
C ILE A 27 7.94 -4.90 9.51
N PRO A 28 6.97 -5.19 8.62
CA PRO A 28 6.49 -6.56 8.41
C PRO A 28 7.59 -7.45 7.84
N ASP A 29 7.51 -8.74 8.17
CA ASP A 29 8.42 -9.74 7.63
C ASP A 29 8.29 -9.85 6.11
N LEU A 30 9.42 -10.12 5.44
CA LEU A 30 9.45 -10.29 4.00
C LEU A 30 8.87 -11.65 3.59
N PRO A 31 8.12 -11.73 2.49
CA PRO A 31 7.61 -13.00 1.97
C PRO A 31 8.74 -13.86 1.40
N THR A 32 8.48 -15.15 1.18
CA THR A 32 9.43 -16.09 0.54
C THR A 32 9.88 -15.57 -0.82
N ASN A 33 11.19 -15.56 -1.10
CA ASN A 33 11.77 -15.05 -2.34
C ASN A 33 11.30 -13.62 -2.68
N PRO A 34 11.62 -12.62 -1.82
CA PRO A 34 11.16 -11.26 -2.04
C PRO A 34 11.90 -10.61 -3.21
N PRO A 35 11.28 -9.69 -3.96
CA PRO A 35 11.99 -8.84 -4.90
C PRO A 35 13.13 -8.08 -4.19
N PRO A 36 14.33 -7.96 -4.78
CA PRO A 36 15.48 -7.33 -4.11
C PRO A 36 15.20 -5.91 -3.59
N LEU A 37 14.37 -5.15 -4.32
CA LEU A 37 14.02 -3.77 -3.99
C LEU A 37 12.93 -3.64 -2.89
N LEU A 38 12.20 -4.72 -2.59
CA LEU A 38 11.05 -4.67 -1.68
C LEU A 38 11.45 -4.21 -0.27
N LYS A 39 12.58 -4.71 0.24
CA LYS A 39 13.09 -4.33 1.56
C LYS A 39 13.38 -2.83 1.64
N THR A 40 14.08 -2.29 0.65
CA THR A 40 14.41 -0.86 0.57
C THR A 40 13.15 0.01 0.51
N ILE A 41 12.11 -0.45 -0.19
CA ILE A 41 10.83 0.26 -0.25
C ILE A 41 10.14 0.29 1.13
N LEU A 42 10.09 -0.83 1.84
CA LEU A 42 9.49 -0.91 3.19
C LEU A 42 10.23 -0.02 4.18
N GLU A 43 11.57 -0.09 4.19
CA GLU A 43 12.42 0.76 5.02
C GLU A 43 12.19 2.25 4.73
N TYR A 44 12.10 2.63 3.45
CA TYR A 44 11.82 4.02 3.07
C TYR A 44 10.44 4.48 3.56
N ILE A 45 9.40 3.65 3.37
CA ILE A 45 8.02 3.96 3.77
C ILE A 45 7.93 4.20 5.28
N SER A 46 8.53 3.30 6.07
CA SER A 46 8.54 3.40 7.53
C SER A 46 9.43 4.56 8.01
N THR A 47 10.71 4.56 7.65
CA THR A 47 11.69 5.47 8.27
C THR A 47 11.68 6.87 7.66
N THR A 48 11.61 6.97 6.33
CA THR A 48 11.77 8.25 5.63
C THR A 48 10.43 8.93 5.35
N ALA A 49 9.44 8.18 4.89
CA ALA A 49 8.10 8.70 4.69
C ALA A 49 7.32 8.82 6.01
N GLY A 50 7.75 8.10 7.06
CA GLY A 50 7.17 8.19 8.40
C GLY A 50 5.74 7.68 8.46
N LEU A 51 5.38 6.73 7.57
CA LEU A 51 4.09 6.05 7.60
C LEU A 51 4.14 4.93 8.65
N ASP A 52 3.02 4.77 9.34
CA ASP A 52 2.87 3.89 10.48
C ASP A 52 2.00 2.68 10.11
N ASP A 53 2.00 1.63 10.93
CA ASP A 53 1.15 0.43 10.78
C ASP A 53 1.25 -0.19 9.37
N LEU A 54 2.46 -0.65 9.01
CA LEU A 54 2.74 -1.25 7.72
C LEU A 54 2.25 -2.70 7.69
N GLU A 55 1.37 -3.00 6.75
CA GLU A 55 0.98 -4.37 6.44
C GLU A 55 1.40 -4.76 5.02
N LEU A 56 1.95 -5.97 4.90
CA LEU A 56 2.35 -6.56 3.62
C LEU A 56 1.46 -7.76 3.28
N LEU A 57 0.80 -7.68 2.13
CA LEU A 57 -0.02 -8.74 1.56
C LEU A 57 0.67 -9.29 0.32
N ASP A 58 1.07 -10.56 0.40
CA ASP A 58 1.58 -11.30 -0.74
C ASP A 58 0.41 -11.90 -1.54
N LEU A 59 0.19 -11.35 -2.73
CA LEU A 59 -0.91 -11.73 -3.64
C LEU A 59 -0.36 -12.38 -4.92
N ARG A 60 0.89 -12.87 -4.90
CA ARG A 60 1.56 -13.35 -6.12
C ARG A 60 0.97 -14.63 -6.69
N HIS A 61 0.46 -15.50 -5.83
CA HIS A 61 -0.03 -16.84 -6.19
C HIS A 61 -1.53 -16.87 -6.48
N LEU A 62 -2.22 -15.73 -6.49
CA LEU A 62 -3.66 -15.69 -6.78
C LEU A 62 -3.94 -16.06 -8.25
N ASP A 63 -4.76 -17.09 -8.44
CA ASP A 63 -5.37 -17.48 -9.70
C ASP A 63 -6.92 -17.41 -9.58
N PRO A 64 -7.62 -16.52 -10.31
CA PRO A 64 -7.12 -15.62 -11.35
C PRO A 64 -6.31 -14.43 -10.79
N PRO A 65 -5.37 -13.87 -11.58
CA PRO A 65 -4.57 -12.73 -11.15
C PRO A 65 -5.46 -11.48 -10.92
N PRO A 66 -5.15 -10.65 -9.90
CA PRO A 66 -5.88 -9.42 -9.65
C PRO A 66 -5.87 -8.45 -10.85
N ALA A 67 -6.87 -7.58 -10.94
CA ALA A 67 -6.95 -6.54 -11.97
C ALA A 67 -5.78 -5.54 -11.96
N LEU A 68 -5.02 -5.48 -10.86
CA LEU A 68 -3.81 -4.67 -10.72
C LEU A 68 -2.58 -5.29 -11.41
N GLY A 69 -2.66 -6.54 -11.85
CA GLY A 69 -1.62 -7.27 -12.57
C GLY A 69 -1.24 -8.60 -11.92
N PRO A 70 -0.52 -9.46 -12.66
CA PRO A 70 0.01 -10.72 -12.12
C PRO A 70 1.13 -10.45 -11.12
N LYS A 71 1.44 -11.42 -10.23
CA LYS A 71 2.51 -11.30 -9.23
C LYS A 71 2.44 -9.99 -8.44
N LEU A 72 1.35 -9.78 -7.72
CA LEU A 72 1.11 -8.55 -6.97
C LEU A 72 1.62 -8.68 -5.52
N ILE A 73 2.32 -7.66 -5.04
CA ILE A 73 2.57 -7.43 -3.61
C ILE A 73 1.91 -6.11 -3.25
N MET A 74 1.01 -6.16 -2.27
CA MET A 74 0.31 -4.98 -1.79
C MET A 74 0.85 -4.59 -0.42
N ILE A 75 1.26 -3.34 -0.28
CA ILE A 75 1.70 -2.75 0.98
C ILE A 75 0.62 -1.76 1.40
N ILE A 76 0.13 -1.87 2.63
CA ILE A 76 -0.85 -0.97 3.21
C ILE A 76 -0.16 -0.21 4.35
N ALA A 77 -0.34 1.10 4.40
CA ALA A 77 0.29 1.94 5.42
C ALA A 77 -0.62 3.10 5.83
N THR A 78 -0.48 3.54 7.07
CA THR A 78 -1.26 4.62 7.66
C THR A 78 -0.46 5.92 7.79
N ALA A 79 -1.10 7.02 7.44
CA ALA A 79 -0.60 8.37 7.59
C ALA A 79 -1.32 9.09 8.72
N ARG A 80 -0.57 9.83 9.54
CA ARG A 80 -1.08 10.66 10.65
C ARG A 80 -2.11 11.73 10.27
N SER A 81 -2.16 12.16 9.00
CA SER A 81 -3.12 13.15 8.51
C SER A 81 -3.16 13.17 6.99
N GLU A 82 -4.20 13.77 6.40
CA GLU A 82 -4.30 13.98 4.94
C GLU A 82 -3.10 14.78 4.38
N LYS A 83 -2.61 15.78 5.14
CA LYS A 83 -1.45 16.57 4.74
C LYS A 83 -0.19 15.70 4.72
N HIS A 84 -0.02 14.86 5.73
CA HIS A 84 1.08 13.90 5.81
C HIS A 84 1.01 12.91 4.65
N LEU A 85 -0.17 12.35 4.38
CA LEU A 85 -0.44 11.45 3.26
C LEU A 85 0.00 12.05 1.90
N HIS A 86 -0.41 13.28 1.61
CA HIS A 86 -0.01 13.96 0.36
C HIS A 86 1.51 14.17 0.25
N VAL A 87 2.16 14.59 1.33
CA VAL A 87 3.61 14.83 1.32
C VAL A 87 4.35 13.50 1.17
N ALA A 88 3.96 12.46 1.91
CA ALA A 88 4.55 11.13 1.86
C ALA A 88 4.44 10.50 0.46
N ALA A 89 3.26 10.55 -0.16
CA ALA A 89 3.05 10.01 -1.50
C ALA A 89 3.88 10.74 -2.58
N ASP A 90 3.97 12.07 -2.51
CA ASP A 90 4.74 12.89 -3.45
C ASP A 90 6.26 12.68 -3.27
N THR A 91 6.76 12.65 -2.02
CA THR A 91 8.18 12.39 -1.75
C THR A 91 8.56 10.96 -2.15
N PHE A 92 7.72 9.97 -1.86
CA PHE A 92 7.91 8.58 -2.28
C PHE A 92 7.98 8.43 -3.80
N SER A 93 7.03 9.04 -4.52
CA SER A 93 7.02 9.01 -5.99
C SER A 93 8.26 9.69 -6.60
N ARG A 94 8.79 10.73 -5.94
CA ARG A 94 10.02 11.41 -6.35
C ARG A 94 11.28 10.60 -6.00
N TYR A 95 11.29 9.94 -4.85
CA TYR A 95 12.37 9.05 -4.42
C TYR A 95 12.55 7.89 -5.40
N LEU A 96 11.47 7.16 -5.71
CA LEU A 96 11.49 6.04 -6.65
C LEU A 96 12.03 6.44 -8.02
N ARG A 97 11.63 7.62 -8.51
CA ARG A 97 12.12 8.15 -9.80
C ARG A 97 13.61 8.50 -9.76
N ARG A 98 14.09 9.07 -8.65
CA ARG A 98 15.46 9.59 -8.55
C ARG A 98 16.48 8.48 -8.25
N GLU A 99 16.19 7.60 -7.31
CA GLU A 99 17.14 6.57 -6.86
C GLU A 99 17.07 5.30 -7.71
N HIS A 100 15.86 4.92 -8.16
CA HIS A 100 15.63 3.64 -8.83
C HIS A 100 15.16 3.77 -10.28
N GLY A 101 14.98 5.00 -10.79
CA GLY A 101 14.45 5.23 -12.14
C GLY A 101 13.01 4.73 -12.35
N LEU A 102 12.32 4.35 -11.27
CA LEU A 102 10.98 3.77 -11.32
C LEU A 102 9.91 4.85 -11.39
N LYS A 103 8.86 4.59 -12.18
CA LYS A 103 7.70 5.47 -12.26
C LYS A 103 6.61 4.93 -11.34
N ALA A 104 6.27 5.71 -10.32
CA ALA A 104 5.07 5.48 -9.52
C ALA A 104 3.89 6.25 -10.10
N ASN A 105 2.77 5.57 -10.29
CA ASN A 105 1.47 6.17 -10.58
C ASN A 105 0.70 6.34 -9.27
N ALA A 106 0.63 7.57 -8.75
CA ALA A 106 -0.02 7.90 -7.49
C ALA A 106 -1.47 8.40 -7.75
N ALA A 107 -2.42 7.47 -7.81
CA ALA A 107 -3.83 7.80 -7.91
C ALA A 107 -4.33 8.45 -6.60
N GLY A 108 -4.97 9.61 -6.71
CA GLY A 108 -5.38 10.44 -5.56
C GLY A 108 -4.37 11.53 -5.20
N LEU A 109 -3.15 11.50 -5.73
CA LEU A 109 -2.19 12.59 -5.54
C LEU A 109 -2.49 13.75 -6.48
N LEU A 110 -2.92 14.88 -5.93
CA LEU A 110 -3.22 16.07 -6.72
C LEU A 110 -1.96 16.86 -7.07
N GLY A 111 -1.76 17.18 -8.35
CA GLY A 111 -0.61 17.96 -8.81
C GLY A 111 -0.66 19.42 -8.32
N ARG A 112 0.50 20.10 -8.29
CA ARG A 112 0.60 21.52 -7.85
C ARG A 112 -0.32 22.44 -8.64
N ASN A 113 -0.38 22.26 -9.97
CA ASN A 113 -1.21 23.08 -10.85
C ASN A 113 -2.70 22.78 -10.66
N GLU A 114 -3.06 21.51 -10.48
CA GLU A 114 -4.43 21.08 -10.24
C GLU A 114 -4.93 21.61 -8.89
N LEU A 115 -4.10 21.53 -7.84
CA LEU A 115 -4.39 22.10 -6.52
C LEU A 115 -4.58 23.61 -6.59
N LYS A 116 -3.71 24.32 -7.32
CA LYS A 116 -3.84 25.78 -7.55
C LYS A 116 -5.16 26.11 -8.25
N ILE A 117 -5.54 25.35 -9.27
CA ILE A 117 -6.78 25.56 -10.03
C ILE A 117 -8.00 25.28 -9.15
N LYS A 118 -8.04 24.15 -8.42
CA LYS A 118 -9.14 23.80 -7.52
C LYS A 118 -9.32 24.84 -6.41
N ARG A 119 -8.23 25.25 -5.75
CA ARG A 119 -8.27 26.32 -4.73
C ARG A 119 -8.78 27.65 -5.28
N ARG A 120 -8.31 28.06 -6.47
CA ARG A 120 -8.79 29.29 -7.14
C ARG A 120 -10.29 29.22 -7.44
N ARG A 121 -10.76 28.08 -7.94
CA ARG A 121 -12.20 27.85 -8.23
C ARG A 121 -13.04 27.90 -6.95
N LYS A 122 -12.57 27.26 -5.86
CA LYS A 122 -13.23 27.32 -4.55
C LYS A 122 -13.33 28.75 -4.03
N ALA A 123 -12.22 29.49 -4.01
CA ALA A 123 -12.20 30.89 -3.57
C ALA A 123 -13.12 31.78 -4.42
N LYS A 124 -13.15 31.59 -5.75
CA LYS A 124 -14.06 32.31 -6.65
C LYS A 124 -15.53 32.02 -6.34
N ARG A 125 -15.89 30.75 -6.10
CA ARG A 125 -17.25 30.34 -5.70
C ARG A 125 -17.65 30.97 -4.37
N MET A 126 -16.78 30.90 -3.35
CA MET A 126 -17.05 31.51 -2.04
C MET A 126 -17.24 33.03 -2.13
N ARG A 127 -16.40 33.73 -2.92
CA ARG A 127 -16.56 35.18 -3.13
C ARG A 127 -17.89 35.52 -3.82
N MET A 128 -18.33 34.71 -4.78
CA MET A 128 -19.60 34.91 -5.45
C MET A 128 -20.79 34.70 -4.50
N LEU A 129 -20.75 33.63 -3.68
CA LEU A 129 -21.76 33.32 -2.65
C LEU A 129 -21.88 34.44 -1.60
N ALA A 130 -20.75 34.96 -1.13
CA ALA A 130 -20.73 36.08 -0.18
C ALA A 130 -21.38 37.36 -0.74
N ASN A 131 -21.18 37.63 -2.05
CA ASN A 131 -21.75 38.81 -2.70
C ASN A 131 -23.27 38.72 -2.94
N VAL A 132 -23.85 37.51 -2.97
CA VAL A 132 -25.30 37.30 -3.18
C VAL A 132 -26.08 37.09 -1.88
N GLY A 133 -25.46 37.31 -0.72
CA GLY A 133 -26.09 37.12 0.60
C GLY A 133 -26.41 35.66 0.93
N GLY A 134 -25.87 34.70 0.18
CA GLY A 134 -26.09 33.27 0.40
C GLY A 134 -25.28 32.77 1.58
N ALA A 135 -25.93 32.07 2.52
CA ALA A 135 -25.23 31.34 3.57
C ALA A 135 -24.25 30.34 2.95
N VAL A 136 -23.06 30.19 3.55
CA VAL A 136 -22.13 29.14 3.16
C VAL A 136 -22.83 27.80 3.44
N PRO A 137 -23.03 26.93 2.45
CA PRO A 137 -23.57 25.60 2.74
C PRO A 137 -22.59 24.90 3.70
N GLU A 138 -23.04 24.63 4.93
CA GLU A 138 -22.29 23.87 5.95
C GLU A 138 -22.15 22.38 5.61
N VAL A 139 -22.84 21.93 4.56
CA VAL A 139 -22.68 20.57 4.05
C VAL A 139 -21.26 20.43 3.54
N ASN A 140 -20.57 19.40 4.02
CA ASN A 140 -19.20 19.02 3.70
C ASN A 140 -19.06 18.73 2.19
N ILE A 141 -19.06 19.77 1.36
CA ILE A 141 -18.95 19.64 -0.09
C ILE A 141 -17.56 19.09 -0.38
N ASP A 142 -17.53 17.90 -0.96
CA ASP A 142 -16.31 17.29 -1.47
C ASP A 142 -15.73 18.18 -2.59
N ASP A 143 -14.75 19.00 -2.21
CA ASP A 143 -14.03 19.87 -3.13
C ASP A 143 -12.98 19.10 -3.97
N GLY A 144 -12.80 17.80 -3.71
CA GLY A 144 -11.79 16.95 -4.32
C GLY A 144 -10.36 17.45 -4.08
N ILE A 145 -10.15 18.21 -3.01
CA ILE A 145 -8.84 18.72 -2.58
C ILE A 145 -8.27 17.86 -1.45
N ARG A 146 -9.14 17.39 -0.56
CA ARG A 146 -8.79 16.50 0.54
C ARG A 146 -8.95 15.07 0.04
N THR A 147 -7.95 14.22 0.31
CA THR A 147 -8.06 12.79 0.09
C THR A 147 -7.55 12.07 1.32
N GLY A 148 -8.30 11.05 1.76
CA GLY A 148 -7.89 10.12 2.81
C GLY A 148 -7.19 8.88 2.27
N TRP A 149 -7.06 8.74 0.95
CA TRP A 149 -6.47 7.57 0.31
C TRP A 149 -5.65 7.97 -0.93
N ILE A 150 -4.43 7.46 -1.02
CA ILE A 150 -3.60 7.53 -2.21
C ILE A 150 -3.07 6.13 -2.54
N CYS A 151 -3.30 5.68 -3.77
CA CYS A 151 -2.81 4.42 -4.29
C CYS A 151 -1.59 4.68 -5.19
N CYS A 152 -0.42 4.21 -4.77
CA CYS A 152 0.82 4.31 -5.54
C CYS A 152 1.13 2.96 -6.20
N THR A 153 0.83 2.82 -7.49
CA THR A 153 1.22 1.65 -8.29
C THR A 153 2.62 1.86 -8.86
N LEU A 154 3.55 0.94 -8.56
CA LEU A 154 4.90 0.98 -9.12
C LEU A 154 4.92 0.30 -10.49
N SER A 155 5.80 0.76 -11.37
CA SER A 155 6.21 -0.03 -12.53
C SER A 155 6.82 -1.36 -12.08
N LYS A 156 6.70 -2.41 -12.93
CA LYS A 156 7.25 -3.74 -12.67
C LYS A 156 8.68 -3.66 -12.13
N ILE A 157 8.89 -4.24 -10.96
CA ILE A 157 10.22 -4.40 -10.37
C ILE A 157 10.76 -5.79 -10.72
N GLU A 158 12.07 -5.94 -10.71
CA GLU A 158 12.71 -7.23 -10.98
C GLU A 158 12.30 -8.28 -9.94
N ALA A 159 11.92 -9.46 -10.43
CA ALA A 159 11.59 -10.59 -9.57
C ALA A 159 12.84 -11.19 -8.93
N HIS A 160 12.66 -11.94 -7.84
CA HIS A 160 13.75 -12.72 -7.26
C HIS A 160 14.22 -13.78 -8.29
N PRO A 161 15.53 -14.11 -8.36
CA PRO A 161 16.06 -15.11 -9.31
C PRO A 161 15.32 -16.46 -9.25
N ASP A 162 14.92 -16.87 -8.05
CA ASP A 162 14.19 -18.13 -7.80
C ASP A 162 12.67 -18.04 -8.01
N ASP A 163 12.12 -16.84 -8.25
CA ASP A 163 10.68 -16.60 -8.47
C ASP A 163 10.45 -15.93 -9.84
N THR A 164 11.02 -16.51 -10.89
CA THR A 164 10.93 -16.02 -12.28
C THR A 164 9.73 -16.57 -13.05
N HIS A 165 9.09 -17.63 -12.55
CA HIS A 165 7.98 -18.30 -13.22
C HIS A 165 6.74 -17.40 -13.37
N MET A 166 6.32 -17.06 -14.58
CA MET A 166 5.17 -16.19 -14.82
C MET A 166 3.90 -16.99 -15.16
N PRO A 167 2.70 -16.49 -14.81
CA PRO A 167 1.46 -17.14 -15.21
C PRO A 167 1.40 -17.35 -16.74
N GLY A 168 1.21 -18.62 -17.12
CA GLY A 168 1.17 -19.07 -18.51
C GLY A 168 2.52 -19.53 -19.10
N ASP A 169 3.59 -19.64 -18.31
CA ASP A 169 4.86 -20.22 -18.77
C ASP A 169 4.78 -21.74 -18.99
N ASP A 170 3.82 -22.44 -18.37
CA ASP A 170 3.67 -23.91 -18.48
C ASP A 170 3.05 -24.39 -19.80
N VAL A 171 2.68 -23.48 -20.71
CA VAL A 171 2.07 -23.83 -21.99
C VAL A 171 3.15 -24.22 -22.99
N GLN A 172 3.44 -25.52 -23.11
CA GLN A 172 4.30 -26.05 -24.17
C GLN A 172 3.70 -25.74 -25.55
N GLY A 173 4.48 -25.09 -26.43
CA GLY A 173 4.06 -24.79 -27.81
C GLY A 173 3.35 -23.44 -28.02
N PHE A 174 3.47 -22.49 -27.08
CA PHE A 174 2.95 -21.13 -27.30
C PHE A 174 3.65 -20.45 -28.50
N VAL A 175 2.90 -20.19 -29.57
CA VAL A 175 3.36 -19.41 -30.73
C VAL A 175 2.80 -17.99 -30.61
N GLY A 176 3.63 -17.06 -30.16
CA GLY A 176 3.28 -15.65 -30.02
C GLY A 176 4.47 -14.78 -29.57
N PHE A 177 4.35 -13.47 -29.72
CA PHE A 177 5.39 -12.53 -29.27
C PHE A 177 5.30 -12.35 -27.74
N ARG A 178 6.19 -12.98 -26.98
CA ARG A 178 6.33 -12.73 -25.54
C ARG A 178 7.80 -12.53 -25.18
N GLU A 179 8.24 -11.27 -25.08
CA GLU A 179 9.40 -10.92 -24.26
C GLU A 179 8.89 -10.65 -22.84
N VAL A 180 8.61 -11.73 -22.08
CA VAL A 180 8.16 -11.57 -20.69
C VAL A 180 9.38 -11.42 -19.81
N LYS A 181 9.70 -10.18 -19.46
CA LYS A 181 10.64 -9.95 -18.35
C LYS A 181 9.94 -10.36 -17.05
N PRO A 182 10.53 -11.28 -16.26
CA PRO A 182 9.96 -11.67 -14.97
C PRO A 182 9.95 -10.43 -14.07
N GLY A 183 8.79 -10.08 -13.56
CA GLY A 183 8.64 -8.89 -12.75
C GLY A 183 7.44 -8.95 -11.82
N VAL A 184 7.60 -8.31 -10.69
CA VAL A 184 6.59 -8.24 -9.63
C VAL A 184 5.95 -6.85 -9.67
N ASN A 185 4.62 -6.81 -9.53
CA ASN A 185 3.89 -5.56 -9.38
C ASN A 185 3.82 -5.21 -7.90
N VAL A 186 4.30 -4.04 -7.52
CA VAL A 186 4.17 -3.55 -6.15
C VAL A 186 3.18 -2.39 -6.13
N VAL A 187 2.21 -2.47 -5.22
CA VAL A 187 1.23 -1.42 -4.99
C VAL A 187 1.31 -0.99 -3.53
N VAL A 188 1.47 0.31 -3.31
CA VAL A 188 1.51 0.91 -1.98
C VAL A 188 0.22 1.70 -1.77
N GLN A 189 -0.64 1.21 -0.89
CA GLN A 189 -1.88 1.85 -0.48
C GLN A 189 -1.62 2.67 0.78
N MET A 190 -1.70 3.99 0.66
CA MET A 190 -1.48 4.91 1.77
C MET A 190 -2.81 5.51 2.19
N PHE A 191 -3.17 5.37 3.47
CA PHE A 191 -4.46 5.80 4.01
C PHE A 191 -4.30 6.78 5.17
N THR A 192 -5.33 7.57 5.45
CA THR A 192 -5.59 8.07 6.81
C THR A 192 -6.26 6.98 7.64
N GLU A 193 -6.10 7.03 8.96
CA GLU A 193 -6.68 6.04 9.88
C GLU A 193 -8.20 5.86 9.66
N GLU A 194 -8.94 6.97 9.57
CA GLU A 194 -10.38 6.96 9.29
C GLU A 194 -10.70 6.25 7.95
N LYS A 195 -9.95 6.54 6.89
CA LYS A 195 -10.23 5.97 5.57
C LYS A 195 -9.81 4.51 5.46
N ARG A 196 -8.78 4.10 6.21
CA ARG A 196 -8.34 2.70 6.31
C ARG A 196 -9.44 1.85 6.95
N ALA A 197 -10.01 2.31 8.07
CA ALA A 197 -11.10 1.64 8.75
C ALA A 197 -12.39 1.56 7.90
N GLU A 198 -12.70 2.62 7.14
CA GLU A 198 -13.88 2.62 6.25
C GLU A 198 -13.72 1.64 5.07
N THR A 199 -12.53 1.55 4.49
CA THR A 199 -12.30 0.77 3.25
C THR A 199 -11.99 -0.70 3.54
N ASP A 200 -11.29 -0.97 4.65
CA ASP A 200 -10.94 -2.31 5.14
C ASP A 200 -10.44 -3.29 4.05
N LEU A 201 -9.46 -2.83 3.27
CA LEU A 201 -8.85 -3.66 2.21
C LEU A 201 -8.14 -4.89 2.75
N GLU A 202 -7.65 -4.83 3.98
CA GLU A 202 -6.96 -5.95 4.62
C GLU A 202 -7.89 -7.14 4.78
N THR A 203 -9.06 -6.94 5.37
CA THR A 203 -10.01 -8.02 5.58
C THR A 203 -10.49 -8.59 4.26
N LEU A 204 -10.71 -7.73 3.25
CA LEU A 204 -11.10 -8.13 1.91
C LEU A 204 -10.04 -9.06 1.29
N TRP A 205 -8.79 -8.62 1.18
CA TRP A 205 -7.73 -9.38 0.52
C TRP A 205 -7.28 -10.59 1.33
N LYS A 206 -7.26 -10.51 2.66
CA LYS A 206 -7.07 -11.69 3.54
C LYS A 206 -8.17 -12.74 3.32
N GLY A 207 -9.41 -12.31 3.12
CA GLY A 207 -10.53 -13.19 2.78
C GLY A 207 -10.29 -13.92 1.47
N VAL A 208 -9.92 -13.19 0.41
CA VAL A 208 -9.58 -13.75 -0.90
C VAL A 208 -8.43 -14.76 -0.80
N LEU A 209 -7.36 -14.42 -0.09
CA LEU A 209 -6.22 -15.31 0.13
C LEU A 209 -6.62 -16.62 0.83
N LYS A 210 -7.44 -16.54 1.89
CA LYS A 210 -7.92 -17.74 2.60
C LYS A 210 -8.78 -18.63 1.70
N THR A 211 -9.64 -18.03 0.88
CA THR A 211 -10.45 -18.79 -0.09
C THR A 211 -9.57 -19.49 -1.12
N HIS A 212 -8.57 -18.79 -1.64
CA HIS A 212 -7.62 -19.36 -2.61
C HIS A 212 -6.85 -20.53 -2.02
N GLN A 213 -6.25 -20.37 -0.83
CA GLN A 213 -5.50 -21.43 -0.15
C GLN A 213 -6.35 -22.68 0.10
N ARG A 214 -7.64 -22.49 0.43
CA ARG A 214 -8.57 -23.62 0.60
C ARG A 214 -8.86 -24.32 -0.73
N GLN A 215 -8.96 -23.57 -1.83
CA GLN A 215 -9.17 -24.13 -3.17
C GLN A 215 -7.95 -24.87 -3.67
N GLU A 216 -6.74 -24.30 -3.49
CA GLU A 216 -5.48 -24.98 -3.80
C GLU A 216 -5.35 -26.28 -3.03
N LYS A 217 -5.56 -26.25 -1.71
CA LYS A 217 -5.50 -27.47 -0.89
C LYS A 217 -6.52 -28.52 -1.33
N ALA A 218 -7.75 -28.12 -1.64
CA ALA A 218 -8.77 -29.04 -2.15
C ALA A 218 -8.40 -29.61 -3.53
N ALA A 219 -7.76 -28.81 -4.39
CA ALA A 219 -7.27 -29.26 -5.69
C ALA A 219 -6.11 -30.24 -5.55
N GLU A 220 -5.16 -29.97 -4.66
CA GLU A 220 -4.06 -30.88 -4.32
C GLU A 220 -4.55 -32.21 -3.73
N ASP A 221 -5.53 -32.14 -2.81
CA ASP A 221 -6.14 -33.32 -2.20
C ASP A 221 -6.93 -34.14 -3.24
N ALA A 222 -7.61 -33.49 -4.19
CA ALA A 222 -8.27 -34.17 -5.31
C ALA A 222 -7.27 -34.80 -6.29
N LEU A 223 -6.13 -34.16 -6.54
CA LEU A 223 -5.08 -34.68 -7.42
C LEU A 223 -4.36 -35.90 -6.81
N LYS A 224 -4.27 -35.97 -5.47
CA LYS A 224 -3.67 -37.10 -4.75
C LYS A 224 -4.49 -38.38 -4.77
N GLY A 225 -5.77 -38.35 -5.19
CA GLY A 225 -6.65 -39.51 -5.31
C GLY A 225 -6.90 -40.25 -3.97
N PRO A 226 -7.89 -41.17 -3.91
CA PRO A 226 -8.01 -42.07 -2.77
C PRO A 226 -6.76 -42.93 -2.71
N LYS A 227 -6.02 -42.87 -1.59
CA LYS A 227 -4.96 -43.85 -1.29
C LYS A 227 -5.59 -45.24 -1.44
N GLU A 228 -5.13 -46.01 -2.43
CA GLU A 228 -5.46 -47.43 -2.52
C GLU A 228 -5.18 -48.04 -1.14
N PRO A 229 -6.15 -48.75 -0.53
CA PRO A 229 -5.85 -49.53 0.67
C PRO A 229 -4.74 -50.48 0.26
N THR A 230 -3.57 -50.34 0.88
CA THR A 230 -2.52 -51.35 0.83
C THR A 230 -3.16 -52.68 1.22
N GLU A 231 -3.42 -53.51 0.22
CA GLU A 231 -3.65 -54.94 0.40
C GLU A 231 -2.41 -55.49 1.09
N VAL A 232 -2.55 -55.69 2.40
CA VAL A 232 -1.69 -56.58 3.18
C VAL A 232 -2.37 -57.94 3.13
N ASP A 233 -2.05 -58.66 2.06
CA ASP A 233 -2.20 -60.10 1.83
C ASP A 233 -0.88 -60.46 1.10
N GLU A 234 -0.01 -61.40 1.47
CA GLU A 234 -0.09 -62.63 2.26
C GLU A 234 1.36 -63.10 2.57
N ALA A 235 1.44 -64.07 3.50
CA ALA A 235 2.51 -65.04 3.79
C ALA A 235 3.41 -64.78 5.01
#